data_AF-A0A924S9V0-F1
#
_entry.id   AF-A0A924S9V0-F1
#
_cell.length_a   1.000
_cell.length_b   1.000
_cell.length_c   1.000
_cell.angle_alpha   90.00
_cell.angle_beta   90.00
_cell.angle_gamma   90.00
#
_symmetry.space_group_name_H-M   'P 1'
#
loop_
_entity.id
_entity.type
_entity.pdbx_description
1 polymer ?
#
loop_
_entity_poly.entity_id
_entity_poly.type
_entity_poly.pdbx_seq_one_letter_code
_entity_poly.pdbx_strand_id
1 'polypeptide(L)'
;MLADAAQAYLDLPADDRLETRLPKVLKRHAETVAKAKGETLSEYVVKILAERVADEIGSTQEWRLTATEQAALLQVLAAPAPSTAALQAATRRAEKLFGT
;
A
#
# COMPACT_ATOMS: atom_id res chain seq x y z
N MET A 1 10.15 -9.67 4.17
CA MET A 1 9.82 -8.40 3.49
C MET A 1 8.46 -7.85 3.91
N LEU A 2 7.32 -8.54 3.76
CA LEU A 2 6.03 -7.99 4.24
C LEU A 2 5.87 -8.05 5.78
N ALA A 3 6.35 -9.13 6.41
CA ALA A 3 6.42 -9.21 7.88
C ALA A 3 7.26 -8.09 8.51
N ASP A 4 8.32 -7.66 7.81
CA ASP A 4 9.19 -6.56 8.25
C ASP A 4 8.46 -5.19 8.16
N ALA A 5 7.61 -5.01 7.14
CA ALA A 5 6.83 -3.78 6.97
C ALA A 5 5.71 -3.66 8.01
N ALA A 6 5.03 -4.75 8.36
CA ALA A 6 4.05 -4.76 9.45
C ALA A 6 4.72 -4.48 10.80
N GLN A 7 5.89 -5.07 11.07
CA GLN A 7 6.64 -4.83 12.30
C GLN A 7 7.11 -3.38 12.42
N ALA A 8 7.50 -2.73 11.31
CA ALA A 8 7.89 -1.33 11.32
C ALA A 8 6.79 -0.41 11.86
N TYR A 9 5.51 -0.70 11.59
CA TYR A 9 4.39 0.06 12.18
C TYR A 9 4.22 -0.19 13.68
N LEU A 10 4.51 -1.41 14.15
CA LEU A 10 4.38 -1.78 15.56
C LEU A 10 5.51 -1.22 16.43
N ASP A 11 6.67 -0.92 15.83
CA ASP A 11 7.82 -0.33 16.51
C ASP A 11 7.71 1.20 16.65
N LEU A 12 6.74 1.83 15.99
CA LEU A 12 6.49 3.28 16.09
C LEU A 12 5.81 3.64 17.43
N PRO A 13 6.04 4.85 17.96
CA PRO A 13 5.32 5.35 19.13
C PRO A 13 3.80 5.37 18.90
N ALA A 14 3.03 4.94 19.90
CA ALA A 14 1.57 4.95 19.88
C ALA A 14 1.00 6.32 20.31
N ASP A 15 1.31 7.36 19.52
CA ASP A 15 0.99 8.75 19.85
C ASP A 15 -0.47 9.14 19.54
N ASP A 16 -1.19 8.29 18.81
CA ASP A 16 -2.53 8.58 18.31
C ASP A 16 -3.53 7.46 18.65
N ARG A 17 -4.83 7.79 18.69
CA ARG A 17 -5.89 6.87 19.14
C ARG A 17 -6.94 6.60 18.08
N LEU A 18 -7.22 5.32 17.84
CA LEU A 18 -8.36 4.87 17.04
C LEU A 18 -9.61 4.70 17.92
N GLU A 19 -10.66 5.47 17.65
CA GLU A 19 -11.98 5.28 18.24
C GLU A 19 -12.95 4.67 17.23
N THR A 20 -13.49 3.49 17.53
CA THR A 20 -14.44 2.81 16.64
C THR A 20 -15.50 2.02 17.42
N ARG A 21 -16.70 1.90 16.83
CA ARG A 21 -17.77 1.07 17.36
C ARG A 21 -17.77 -0.28 16.64
N LEU A 22 -17.73 -1.36 17.40
CA LEU A 22 -17.73 -2.72 16.88
C LEU A 22 -19.03 -3.45 17.24
N PRO A 23 -19.58 -4.29 16.33
CA PRO A 23 -20.64 -5.21 16.69
C PRO A 23 -20.22 -6.10 17.86
N LYS A 24 -21.15 -6.34 18.80
CA LYS A 24 -20.88 -7.11 20.03
C LYS A 24 -20.30 -8.50 19.74
N VAL A 25 -20.81 -9.18 18.72
CA VAL A 25 -20.35 -10.51 18.31
C VAL A 25 -18.91 -10.45 17.79
N LEU A 26 -18.59 -9.47 16.96
CA LEU A 26 -17.25 -9.29 16.41
C LEU A 26 -16.23 -9.02 17.53
N LYS A 27 -16.56 -8.12 18.47
CA LYS A 27 -15.70 -7.84 19.63
C LYS A 27 -15.40 -9.12 20.41
N ARG A 28 -16.42 -9.93 20.71
CA ARG A 28 -16.26 -11.19 21.45
C ARG A 28 -15.36 -12.19 20.72
N HIS A 29 -15.52 -12.32 19.40
CA HIS A 29 -14.67 -13.20 18.60
C HIS A 29 -13.23 -12.70 18.58
N ALA A 30 -13.01 -11.40 18.38
CA ALA A 30 -11.68 -10.81 18.39
C ALA A 30 -10.98 -11.00 19.76
N GLU A 31 -11.69 -10.81 20.87
CA GLU A 31 -11.17 -11.06 22.23
C GLU A 31 -10.78 -12.53 22.42
N THR A 32 -11.55 -13.46 21.86
CA THR A 32 -11.27 -14.91 21.96
C THR A 32 -10.00 -15.25 21.19
N VAL A 33 -9.82 -14.69 19.98
CA VAL A 33 -8.63 -14.89 19.16
C VAL A 33 -7.40 -14.27 19.82
N ALA A 34 -7.51 -13.02 20.29
CA ALA A 34 -6.42 -12.32 20.98
C ALA A 34 -5.94 -13.13 22.21
N LYS A 35 -6.89 -13.59 23.04
CA LYS A 35 -6.58 -14.42 24.21
C LYS A 35 -5.89 -15.72 23.84
N ALA A 36 -6.31 -16.38 22.76
CA ALA A 36 -5.67 -17.61 22.29
C ALA A 36 -4.22 -17.39 21.83
N LYS A 37 -3.88 -16.17 21.40
CA LYS A 37 -2.52 -15.75 21.03
C LYS A 37 -1.70 -15.18 22.20
N GLY A 38 -2.29 -15.05 23.39
CA GLY A 38 -1.64 -14.39 24.53
C GLY A 38 -1.53 -12.87 24.39
N GLU A 39 -2.31 -12.26 23.49
CA GLU A 39 -2.32 -10.83 23.19
C GLU A 39 -3.58 -10.17 23.77
N THR A 40 -3.53 -8.86 24.03
CA THR A 40 -4.72 -8.05 24.32
C THR A 40 -5.54 -7.81 23.05
N LEU A 41 -6.83 -7.45 23.20
CA LEU A 41 -7.66 -7.09 22.05
C LEU A 41 -7.06 -5.93 21.24
N SER A 42 -6.51 -4.92 21.92
CA SER A 42 -5.91 -3.76 21.26
C SER A 42 -4.67 -4.14 20.46
N GLU A 43 -3.75 -4.92 21.03
CA GLU A 43 -2.55 -5.42 20.32
C GLU A 43 -2.94 -6.24 19.09
N TYR A 44 -3.90 -7.15 19.25
CA TYR A 44 -4.42 -7.95 18.15
C TYR A 44 -4.99 -7.08 17.02
N VAL A 45 -5.81 -6.08 17.35
CA VAL A 45 -6.42 -5.19 16.35
C VAL A 45 -5.38 -4.34 15.64
N VAL A 46 -4.42 -3.75 16.37
CA VAL A 46 -3.35 -2.94 15.78
C VAL A 46 -2.47 -3.77 14.86
N LYS A 47 -2.13 -5.00 15.27
CA LYS A 47 -1.34 -5.94 14.45
C LYS A 47 -2.04 -6.32 13.15
N ILE A 48 -3.31 -6.70 13.22
CA ILE A 48 -4.10 -7.02 12.01
C ILE A 48 -4.21 -5.80 11.09
N LEU A 49 -4.37 -4.59 11.66
CA LEU A 49 -4.40 -3.36 10.89
C LEU A 49 -3.05 -3.10 10.19
N ALA A 50 -1.93 -3.23 10.92
CA ALA A 50 -0.59 -3.05 10.37
C ALA A 50 -0.27 -4.05 9.25
N GLU A 51 -0.60 -5.33 9.45
CA GLU A 51 -0.47 -6.37 8.43
C GLU A 51 -1.27 -6.01 7.18
N ARG A 52 -2.54 -5.62 7.35
CA ARG A 52 -3.41 -5.31 6.22
C ARG A 52 -2.97 -4.05 5.46
N VAL A 53 -2.55 -3.02 6.17
CA VAL A 53 -2.04 -1.78 5.57
C VAL A 53 -0.75 -2.03 4.80
N ALA A 54 0.18 -2.81 5.36
CA ALA A 54 1.42 -3.16 4.68
C ALA A 54 1.15 -3.90 3.36
N ASP A 55 0.23 -4.87 3.37
CA ASP A 55 -0.18 -5.61 2.17
C ASP A 55 -0.83 -4.70 1.12
N GLU A 56 -1.75 -3.81 1.54
CA GLU A 56 -2.48 -2.95 0.61
C GLU A 56 -1.58 -1.86 0.00
N ILE A 57 -0.70 -1.25 0.79
CA ILE A 57 0.30 -0.31 0.28
C ILE A 57 1.24 -1.00 -0.71
N GLY A 58 1.75 -2.19 -0.38
CA GLY A 58 2.56 -2.97 -1.32
C GLY A 58 1.81 -3.24 -2.63
N SER A 59 0.55 -3.68 -2.53
CA SER A 59 -0.27 -4.01 -3.70
C SER A 59 -0.62 -2.81 -4.59
N THR A 60 -0.68 -1.60 -4.03
CA THR A 60 -0.97 -0.37 -4.79
C THR A 60 0.27 0.22 -5.44
N GLN A 61 1.46 -0.11 -4.92
CA GLN A 61 2.75 0.32 -5.48
C GLN A 61 3.33 -0.66 -6.50
N GLU A 62 2.87 -1.92 -6.50
CA GLU A 62 3.34 -2.95 -7.42
C GLU A 62 2.48 -3.04 -8.69
N TRP A 63 3.15 -3.07 -9.86
CA TRP A 63 2.51 -3.42 -11.12
C TRP A 63 2.57 -4.93 -11.34
N ARG A 64 1.43 -5.62 -11.21
CA ARG A 64 1.32 -7.04 -11.54
C ARG A 64 1.00 -7.21 -13.03
N LEU A 65 2.05 -7.23 -13.84
CA LEU A 65 1.95 -7.40 -15.29
C LEU A 65 1.85 -8.90 -15.66
N THR A 66 0.94 -9.23 -16.57
CA THR A 66 0.92 -10.53 -17.26
C THR A 66 2.16 -10.70 -18.13
N ALA A 67 2.47 -11.94 -18.56
CA ALA A 67 3.64 -12.20 -19.40
C ALA A 67 3.65 -11.37 -20.70
N THR A 68 2.48 -11.17 -21.32
CA THR A 68 2.35 -10.34 -22.52
C THR A 68 2.60 -8.85 -22.23
N GLU A 69 2.11 -8.35 -21.10
CA GLU A 69 2.35 -6.96 -20.69
C GLU A 69 3.81 -6.72 -20.29
N GLN A 70 4.45 -7.70 -19.63
CA GLN A 70 5.89 -7.65 -19.35
C GLN A 70 6.70 -7.58 -20.63
N ALA A 71 6.38 -8.42 -21.63
CA ALA A 71 7.06 -8.38 -22.91
C ALA A 71 6.87 -7.03 -23.62
N ALA A 72 5.65 -6.48 -23.60
CA ALA A 72 5.36 -5.16 -24.16
C ALA A 72 6.15 -4.04 -23.45
N LEU A 73 6.19 -4.05 -22.12
CA LEU A 73 6.98 -3.10 -21.33
C LEU A 73 8.47 -3.19 -21.68
N LEU A 74 9.03 -4.40 -21.73
CA LEU A 74 10.44 -4.61 -22.07
C LEU A 74 10.77 -4.12 -23.48
N GLN A 75 9.87 -4.29 -24.45
CA GLN A 75 10.06 -3.75 -25.81
C GLN A 75 10.11 -2.22 -25.80
N VAL A 76 9.20 -1.56 -25.08
CA VAL A 76 9.17 -0.09 -24.96
C VAL A 76 10.42 0.41 -24.23
N LEU A 77 10.90 -0.29 -23.20
CA LEU A 77 12.11 0.09 -22.49
C LEU A 77 13.38 -0.11 -23.33
N ALA A 78 13.44 -1.18 -24.13
CA ALA A 78 14.58 -1.45 -25.01
C ALA A 78 14.67 -0.48 -26.20
N ALA A 79 13.52 -0.02 -26.69
CA ALA A 79 13.43 0.96 -27.76
C ALA A 79 12.33 2.00 -27.44
N PRO A 80 12.68 3.07 -26.69
CA PRO A 80 11.71 4.10 -26.33
C PRO A 80 11.05 4.70 -27.57
N ALA A 81 9.73 4.75 -27.56
CA ALA A 81 8.98 5.34 -28.66
C ALA A 81 9.34 6.84 -28.78
N PRO A 82 9.47 7.37 -30.01
CA PRO A 82 9.73 8.79 -30.22
C PRO A 82 8.56 9.63 -29.69
N SER A 83 8.88 10.79 -29.12
CA SER A 83 7.88 11.72 -28.60
C SER A 83 6.95 12.23 -29.71
N THR A 84 5.65 12.08 -29.52
CA THR A 84 4.64 12.52 -30.49
C THR A 84 4.49 14.05 -30.47
N ALA A 85 3.99 14.63 -31.57
CA ALA A 85 3.72 16.07 -31.64
C ALA A 85 2.78 16.56 -30.53
N ALA A 86 1.80 15.72 -30.14
CA ALA A 86 0.88 15.99 -29.04
C ALA A 86 1.60 16.02 -27.69
N LEU A 87 2.47 15.02 -27.42
CA LEU A 87 3.26 14.99 -26.20
C LEU A 87 4.19 16.21 -26.13
N GLN A 88 4.89 16.55 -27.22
CA GLN A 88 5.76 17.73 -27.29
C GLN A 88 5.00 19.05 -27.04
N ALA A 89 3.78 19.19 -27.54
CA ALA A 89 2.95 20.37 -27.28
C ALA A 89 2.51 20.44 -25.81
N ALA A 90 2.15 19.30 -25.21
CA ALA A 90 1.78 19.21 -23.80
C ALA A 90 2.98 19.51 -22.88
N THR A 91 4.16 18.95 -23.15
CA THR A 91 5.40 19.24 -22.40
C THR A 91 5.73 20.73 -22.43
N ARG A 92 5.71 21.36 -23.62
CA ARG A 92 5.95 22.82 -23.75
C ARG A 92 4.93 23.66 -22.98
N ARG A 93 3.68 23.21 -22.88
CA ARG A 93 2.65 23.89 -22.08
C ARG A 93 2.90 23.71 -20.59
N ALA A 94 3.30 22.51 -20.16
CA ALA A 94 3.62 22.22 -18.77
C ALA A 94 4.82 23.04 -18.28
N GLU A 95 5.90 23.12 -19.06
CA GLU A 95 7.08 23.94 -18.77
C GLU A 95 6.72 25.41 -18.54
N LYS A 96 5.80 25.96 -19.35
CA LYS A 96 5.31 27.35 -19.19
C LYS A 96 4.48 27.56 -17.93
N LEU A 97 3.75 26.53 -17.48
CA LEU A 97 2.82 26.64 -16.35
C LEU A 97 3.50 26.40 -15.00
N PHE A 98 4.46 25.48 -14.96
CA PHE A 98 5.04 25.02 -13.70
C PHE A 98 6.50 25.42 -13.52
N GLY A 99 7.19 25.86 -14.58
CA GLY A 99 8.65 26.03 -14.55
C GLY A 99 9.35 24.68 -14.33
N THR A 100 10.64 24.62 -14.65
CA THR A 100 11.50 23.50 -14.24
C THR A 100 12.03 23.74 -12.84
#